data_AF-A0A2L2YZB6-F1
#
_entry.id   AF-A0A2L2YZB6-F1
#
_cell.length_a   1.000
_cell.length_b   1.000
_cell.length_c   1.000
_cell.angle_alpha   90.00
_cell.angle_beta   90.00
_cell.angle_gamma   90.00
#
_symmetry.space_group_name_H-M   'P 1'
#
loop_
_entity.id
_entity.type
_entity.pdbx_description
1 polymer ?
#
loop_
_entity_poly.entity_id
_entity_poly.type
_entity_poly.pdbx_seq_one_letter_code
_entity_poly.pdbx_strand_id
1 'polypeptide(L)'
;CNQDRAISLFIESICSMKCQFIGVKCKSYDEFEKGHCTPENSDTAKMGYFAQEREALPSFRTKKNFHKGILFLATNSDYPFCTKYSVTYKKRISFNI
;
A
#
# COMPACT_ATOMS: atom_id res chain seq x y z
N CYS A 1 16.43 -2.56 -16.94
CA CYS A 1 15.50 -1.51 -16.45
C CYS A 1 14.26 -2.11 -15.76
N ASN A 2 13.31 -2.73 -16.47
CA ASN A 2 12.10 -3.27 -15.82
C ASN A 2 12.37 -4.53 -14.97
N GLN A 3 13.34 -5.36 -15.36
CA GLN A 3 13.73 -6.54 -14.58
C GLN A 3 14.43 -6.14 -13.27
N ASP A 4 15.35 -5.18 -13.34
CA ASP A 4 16.11 -4.68 -12.17
C ASP A 4 15.20 -3.94 -11.18
N ARG A 5 14.08 -3.41 -11.67
CA ARG A 5 13.08 -2.70 -10.86
C ARG A 5 12.63 -3.51 -9.65
N ALA A 6 12.33 -4.80 -9.85
CA ALA A 6 11.88 -5.66 -8.76
C ALA A 6 12.95 -5.80 -7.66
N ILE A 7 14.22 -5.88 -8.04
CA ILE A 7 15.36 -5.96 -7.12
C ILE A 7 15.49 -4.64 -6.35
N SER A 8 15.46 -3.51 -7.05
CA SER A 8 15.57 -2.19 -6.41
C SER A 8 14.43 -1.92 -5.41
N LEU A 9 13.19 -2.27 -5.76
CA LEU A 9 12.04 -2.16 -4.86
C LEU A 9 12.17 -3.09 -3.65
N PHE A 10 12.66 -4.31 -3.85
CA PHE A 10 12.88 -5.25 -2.76
C PHE A 10 13.97 -4.75 -1.80
N ILE A 11 15.10 -4.24 -2.31
CA ILE A 11 16.17 -3.65 -1.49
C ILE A 11 15.64 -2.46 -0.68
N GLU A 12 14.90 -1.53 -1.30
CA GLU A 12 14.34 -0.39 -0.58
C GLU A 12 13.35 -0.81 0.51
N SER A 13 12.57 -1.88 0.27
CA SER A 13 11.63 -2.42 1.26
C SER A 13 12.31 -2.88 2.55
N ILE A 14 13.61 -3.19 2.51
CA ILE A 14 14.44 -3.55 3.68
C ILE A 14 15.00 -2.30 4.32
N CYS A 15 15.60 -1.40 3.52
CA CYS A 15 16.42 -0.30 4.03
C CYS A 15 15.60 0.90 4.55
N SER A 16 14.34 1.04 4.14
CA SER A 16 13.54 2.24 4.42
C SER A 16 12.35 1.97 5.35
N MET A 17 12.57 2.02 6.67
CA MET A 17 11.46 1.90 7.64
C MET A 17 10.47 3.06 7.57
N LYS A 18 10.90 4.23 7.08
CA LYS A 18 10.07 5.44 6.94
C LYS A 18 9.16 5.39 5.71
N CYS A 19 9.39 4.46 4.79
CA CYS A 19 8.67 4.41 3.53
C CYS A 19 8.27 2.99 3.18
N GLN A 20 7.02 2.67 3.46
CA GLN A 20 6.48 1.33 3.27
C GLN A 20 5.75 1.24 1.92
N PHE A 21 6.05 0.21 1.16
CA PHE A 21 5.29 -0.13 -0.04
C PHE A 21 3.99 -0.82 0.36
N ILE A 22 2.89 -0.08 0.33
CA ILE A 22 1.56 -0.60 0.69
C ILE A 22 0.81 -0.94 -0.59
N GLY A 23 0.62 -2.24 -0.83
CA GLY A 23 -0.29 -2.76 -1.83
C GLY A 23 -1.74 -2.67 -1.36
N VAL A 24 -2.64 -2.37 -2.29
CA VAL A 24 -4.09 -2.28 -2.07
C VAL A 24 -4.78 -3.32 -2.94
N LYS A 25 -5.68 -4.09 -2.35
CA LYS A 25 -6.52 -5.04 -3.08
C LYS A 25 -7.54 -4.28 -3.92
N CYS A 26 -7.57 -4.55 -5.21
CA CYS A 26 -8.53 -3.94 -6.12
C CYS A 26 -8.99 -4.94 -7.18
N LYS A 27 -10.06 -4.61 -7.91
CA LYS A 27 -10.59 -5.47 -8.98
C LYS A 27 -9.64 -5.55 -10.18
N SER A 28 -8.98 -4.44 -10.51
CA SER A 28 -7.99 -4.32 -11.58
C SER A 28 -7.07 -3.13 -11.29
N TYR A 29 -5.98 -3.03 -12.05
CA TYR A 29 -5.09 -1.87 -11.98
C TYR A 29 -5.80 -0.58 -12.42
N ASP A 30 -6.61 -0.62 -13.47
CA ASP A 30 -7.37 0.56 -13.94
C ASP A 30 -8.29 1.15 -12.86
N GLU A 31 -8.93 0.31 -12.05
CA GLU A 31 -9.80 0.77 -10.96
C GLU A 31 -8.98 1.32 -9.77
N PHE A 32 -7.77 0.80 -9.58
CA PHE A 32 -6.80 1.34 -8.64
C PHE A 32 -6.31 2.73 -9.09
N GLU A 33 -5.94 2.91 -10.36
CA GLU A 33 -5.50 4.20 -10.90
C GLU A 33 -6.60 5.28 -10.85
N LYS A 34 -7.87 4.90 -11.02
CA LYS A 34 -9.02 5.80 -10.84
C LYS A 34 -9.29 6.19 -9.38
N GLY A 35 -8.58 5.59 -8.42
CA GLY A 35 -8.74 5.86 -6.99
C GLY A 35 -9.97 5.22 -6.36
N HIS A 36 -10.58 4.22 -6.99
CA HIS A 36 -11.73 3.50 -6.42
C HIS A 36 -11.33 2.60 -5.24
N CYS A 37 -10.07 2.17 -5.19
CA CYS A 37 -9.51 1.36 -4.13
C CYS A 37 -8.43 2.16 -3.40
N THR A 38 -8.58 2.29 -2.08
CA THR A 38 -7.64 3.00 -1.22
C THR A 38 -7.28 2.12 0.00
N PRO A 39 -6.19 2.43 0.72
CA PRO A 39 -5.89 1.74 1.96
C PRO A 39 -7.03 1.81 2.98
N GLU A 40 -7.89 2.83 2.89
CA GLU A 40 -9.03 3.04 3.79
C GLU A 40 -10.21 2.11 3.54
N ASN A 41 -10.40 1.68 2.29
CA ASN A 41 -11.61 0.97 1.87
C ASN A 41 -11.36 -0.47 1.42
N SER A 42 -10.09 -0.90 1.39
CA SER A 42 -9.68 -2.18 0.81
C SER A 42 -8.66 -2.90 1.67
N ASP A 43 -8.57 -4.22 1.52
CA ASP A 43 -7.49 -5.00 2.14
C ASP A 43 -6.13 -4.50 1.63
N THR A 44 -5.14 -4.41 2.52
CA THR A 44 -3.79 -3.93 2.17
C THR A 44 -2.75 -5.02 2.41
N ALA A 45 -1.52 -4.84 1.96
CA ALA A 45 -0.39 -5.69 2.35
C ALA A 45 0.91 -4.91 2.14
N LYS A 46 1.97 -5.22 2.89
CA LYS A 46 3.29 -4.70 2.55
C LYS A 46 3.84 -5.47 1.33
N MET A 47 4.51 -4.78 0.42
CA MET A 47 5.33 -5.40 -0.62
C MET A 47 6.76 -5.55 -0.10
N GLY A 48 7.44 -6.61 -0.55
CA GLY A 48 8.88 -6.82 -0.31
C GLY A 48 9.15 -7.63 0.96
N TYR A 49 10.23 -7.31 1.66
CA TYR A 49 10.74 -8.10 2.78
C TYR A 49 9.72 -8.32 3.90
N PHE A 50 8.90 -7.29 4.17
CA PHE A 50 7.88 -7.32 5.23
C PHE A 50 6.50 -7.82 4.76
N ALA A 51 6.40 -8.46 3.59
CA ALA A 51 5.11 -8.93 3.04
C ALA A 51 4.40 -9.99 3.90
N GLN A 52 5.13 -10.67 4.77
CA GLN A 52 4.61 -11.64 5.73
C GLN A 52 3.95 -11.00 6.96
N GLU A 53 4.14 -9.69 7.18
CA GLU A 53 3.54 -9.00 8.31
C GLU A 53 2.04 -8.83 8.11
N ARG A 54 1.25 -9.26 9.11
CA ARG A 54 -0.22 -9.28 9.02
C ARG A 54 -0.85 -7.89 8.94
N GLU A 55 -0.15 -6.86 9.38
CA GLU A 55 -0.66 -5.49 9.42
C GLU A 55 0.20 -4.60 8.52
N ALA A 56 -0.35 -4.21 7.38
CA ALA A 56 0.27 -3.21 6.52
C ALA A 56 0.11 -1.80 7.10
N LEU A 57 -0.98 -1.57 7.83
CA LEU A 57 -1.32 -0.31 8.50
C LEU A 57 -2.06 -0.60 9.82
N PRO A 58 -1.71 0.07 10.94
CA PRO A 58 -2.23 -0.21 12.28
C PRO A 58 -3.71 0.18 12.52
N SER A 59 -4.48 0.46 11.46
CA SER A 59 -5.88 0.92 11.55
C SER A 59 -6.87 0.14 10.68
N PHE A 60 -6.40 -0.87 9.93
CA PHE A 60 -7.24 -1.57 8.95
C PHE A 60 -7.51 -3.02 9.36
N ARG A 61 -8.80 -3.39 9.33
CA ARG A 61 -9.33 -4.68 9.81
C ARG A 61 -8.62 -5.84 9.11
N THR A 62 -7.82 -6.61 9.83
CA THR A 62 -7.15 -7.79 9.29
C THR A 62 -8.10 -9.00 9.31
N LYS A 63 -8.51 -9.48 8.12
CA LYS A 63 -9.17 -10.79 7.98
C LYS A 63 -8.13 -11.91 7.97
N LYS A 64 -8.45 -13.08 8.54
CA LYS A 64 -7.60 -14.29 8.63
C LYS A 64 -6.96 -14.79 7.31
N ASN A 65 -7.32 -14.24 6.14
CA ASN A 65 -6.83 -14.61 4.80
C ASN A 65 -6.18 -13.44 4.02
N PHE A 66 -5.68 -12.42 4.74
CA PHE A 66 -5.27 -11.10 4.24
C PHE A 66 -4.32 -11.11 3.01
N HIS A 67 -3.40 -12.06 2.92
CA HIS A 67 -2.34 -12.05 1.90
C HIS A 67 -2.66 -12.83 0.61
N LYS A 68 -3.88 -13.37 0.47
CA LYS A 68 -4.23 -14.18 -0.71
C LYS A 68 -4.89 -13.31 -1.78
N GLY A 69 -4.15 -13.01 -2.85
CA GLY A 69 -4.67 -12.32 -4.03
C GLY A 69 -3.67 -11.37 -4.70
N ILE A 70 -4.17 -10.63 -5.70
CA ILE A 70 -3.42 -9.58 -6.38
C ILE A 70 -3.65 -8.26 -5.65
N LEU A 71 -2.57 -7.55 -5.35
CA LEU A 71 -2.59 -6.19 -4.83
C LEU A 71 -1.85 -5.25 -5.79
N PHE A 72 -2.26 -3.99 -5.81
CA PHE A 72 -1.71 -2.97 -6.68
C PHE A 72 -1.13 -1.83 -5.84
N LEU A 73 -0.03 -1.24 -6.31
CA LEU A 73 0.55 -0.02 -5.77
C LEU A 73 1.24 0.75 -6.89
N ALA A 74 1.41 2.06 -6.68
CA ALA A 74 2.21 2.91 -7.53
C ALA A 74 3.57 3.17 -6.88
N THR A 75 4.60 3.39 -7.70
CA THR A 75 5.95 3.74 -7.25
C THR A 75 6.46 4.93 -8.05
N ASN A 76 7.33 5.74 -7.46
CA ASN A 76 8.05 6.78 -8.20
C ASN A 76 9.02 6.13 -9.20
N SER A 77 9.35 6.84 -10.29
CA SER A 77 10.37 6.39 -11.25
C SER A 77 11.75 6.23 -10.61
N ASP A 78 12.05 7.09 -9.63
CA ASP A 78 13.37 7.26 -9.02
C ASP A 78 13.33 7.08 -7.50
N TYR A 79 14.48 6.77 -6.90
CA TYR A 79 14.60 6.59 -5.46
C TYR A 79 14.35 7.93 -4.73
N PRO A 80 13.59 7.96 -3.62
CA PRO A 80 12.87 6.84 -3.00
C PRO A 80 11.66 6.41 -3.85
N PHE A 81 11.56 5.11 -4.14
CA PHE A 81 10.56 4.59 -5.06
C PHE A 81 9.18 4.48 -4.43
N CYS A 82 9.11 4.42 -3.12
CA CYS A 82 7.84 4.45 -2.40
C CYS A 82 7.10 5.78 -2.64
N THR A 83 5.79 5.71 -2.86
CA THR A 83 4.93 6.88 -2.80
C THR A 83 4.52 7.10 -1.34
N LYS A 84 4.81 8.27 -0.76
CA LYS A 84 4.22 8.62 0.55
C LYS A 84 2.70 8.60 0.38
N TYR A 85 2.02 7.64 1.02
CA TYR A 85 0.60 7.75 1.24
C TYR A 85 0.37 8.91 2.22
N SER A 86 0.03 10.10 1.71
CA SER A 86 -0.59 11.14 2.54
C SER A 86 -2.03 10.70 2.81
N VAL A 87 -2.24 9.94 3.88
CA VAL A 87 -3.59 9.69 4.39
C VAL A 87 -4.16 11.05 4.74
N THR A 88 -5.01 11.59 3.86
CA THR A 88 -5.77 12.80 4.16
C THR A 88 -6.87 12.34 5.10
N TYR A 89 -6.62 12.39 6.41
CA TYR A 89 -7.66 12.13 7.40
C TYR A 89 -8.80 13.12 7.17
N LYS A 90 -9.85 12.73 6.43
CA LYS A 90 -11.14 13.43 6.50
C LYS A 90 -11.69 13.14 7.88
N LYS A 91 -11.31 13.98 8.85
CA LYS A 91 -11.95 14.05 10.16
C LYS A 91 -13.43 14.29 9.91
N ARG A 92 -14.27 13.26 10.01
CA ARG A 92 -15.72 13.44 10.14
C ARG A 92 -15.94 14.15 11.47
N ILE A 93 -15.95 15.48 11.43
CA ILE A 93 -16.45 16.28 12.54
C ILE A 93 -17.97 16.16 12.46
N SER A 94 -18.54 15.23 13.22
CA SER A 94 -19.97 15.24 13.50
C SER A 94 -20.23 16.38 14.47
N PHE A 95 -20.68 17.53 13.97
CA PHE A 95 -21.36 18.53 14.80
C PHE A 95 -22.75 17.98 15.12
N ASN A 96 -22.97 17.60 16.39
CA ASN A 96 -24.32 17.52 16.92
C ASN A 96 -24.76 18.96 17.25
N ILE A 97 -25.81 19.40 16.57
CA ILE A 97 -26.64 20.57 16.95
C ILE A 97 -27.59 20.12 18.05
#